data_AF-A0A151RE83-F1
#
_entry.id   AF-A0A151RE83-F1
#
_cell.length_a   1.000
_cell.length_b   1.000
_cell.length_c   1.000
_cell.angle_alpha   90.00
_cell.angle_beta   90.00
_cell.angle_gamma   90.00
#
_symmetry.space_group_name_H-M   'P 1'
#
loop_
_entity.id
_entity.type
_entity.pdbx_description
1 polymer ?
#
loop_
_entity_poly.entity_id
_entity_poly.type
_entity_poly.pdbx_seq_one_letter_code
_entity_poly.pdbx_strand_id
1 'polypeptide(L)'
;MIGRKKKALFNQIKDRIWKIIQSWKGKHLSKAGQYGEMGFRHIYGFNLAMLGKQGWRLLSNPDAILSRVFKAKYFPRGNFLEAQLGHNPSYVWRSIHASQVVVKGGLRWCIGNGRSLKVWHDPWLRNPTNSYVTTPIPKGHENLTVAELIDMNERKWNQDLLSIFFGTEDIRDIFSIPLLNLHEHDTPSWKLSRKGSYSVKSAYYYVKESLISKRIFVCQETGNNFGA
;
A
#
# COMPACT_ATOMS: atom_id res chain seq x y z
N MET A 1 -3.83 -4.07 -38.33
CA MET A 1 -2.48 -3.49 -38.07
C MET A 1 -2.43 -2.65 -36.77
N ILE A 2 -2.76 -3.21 -35.59
CA ILE A 2 -2.85 -2.44 -34.31
C ILE A 2 -1.75 -2.82 -33.28
N GLY A 3 -0.70 -3.55 -33.70
CA GLY A 3 0.30 -4.13 -32.78
C GLY A 3 1.62 -3.35 -32.60
N ARG A 4 2.17 -2.72 -33.65
CA ARG A 4 3.54 -2.14 -33.59
C ARG A 4 3.66 -0.89 -32.72
N LYS A 5 2.70 0.05 -32.82
CA LYS A 5 2.73 1.31 -32.05
C LYS A 5 2.59 1.07 -30.53
N LYS A 6 1.73 0.12 -30.12
CA LYS A 6 1.57 -0.27 -28.69
C LYS A 6 2.83 -0.94 -28.13
N LYS A 7 3.48 -1.81 -28.91
CA LYS A 7 4.72 -2.50 -28.52
C LYS A 7 5.89 -1.52 -28.38
N ALA A 8 6.00 -0.54 -29.28
CA ALA A 8 7.00 0.52 -29.22
C ALA A 8 6.82 1.41 -27.98
N LEU A 9 5.59 1.83 -27.67
CA LEU A 9 5.29 2.61 -26.47
C LEU A 9 5.62 1.84 -25.19
N PHE A 10 5.25 0.56 -25.12
CA PHE A 10 5.59 -0.30 -23.97
C PHE A 10 7.10 -0.45 -23.80
N ASN A 11 7.84 -0.59 -24.89
CA ASN A 11 9.31 -0.66 -24.87
C ASN A 11 9.92 0.68 -24.41
N GLN A 12 9.43 1.83 -24.89
CA GLN A 12 9.90 3.13 -24.41
C GLN A 12 9.67 3.33 -22.91
N ILE A 13 8.52 2.90 -22.39
CA ILE A 13 8.22 2.93 -20.95
C ILE A 13 9.19 2.02 -20.20
N LYS A 14 9.40 0.80 -20.70
CA LYS A 14 10.36 -0.17 -20.14
C LYS A 14 11.77 0.42 -20.08
N ASP A 15 12.22 1.09 -21.13
CA ASP A 15 13.56 1.67 -21.23
C ASP A 15 13.73 2.88 -20.31
N ARG A 16 12.71 3.73 -20.14
CA ARG A 16 12.73 4.82 -19.15
C ARG A 16 12.84 4.27 -17.73
N ILE A 17 12.07 3.23 -17.40
CA ILE A 17 12.14 2.57 -16.09
C ILE A 17 13.52 1.92 -15.90
N TRP A 18 14.07 1.28 -16.94
CA TRP A 18 15.39 0.66 -16.90
C TRP A 18 16.53 1.66 -16.68
N LYS A 19 16.52 2.79 -17.38
CA LYS A 19 17.52 3.87 -17.18
C LYS A 19 17.49 4.42 -15.76
N ILE A 20 16.29 4.58 -15.20
CA ILE A 20 16.10 5.00 -13.81
C ILE A 20 16.74 3.98 -12.85
N ILE A 21 16.49 2.68 -13.05
CA ILE A 21 17.06 1.60 -12.23
C ILE A 21 18.60 1.56 -12.33
N GLN A 22 19.17 1.70 -13.54
CA GLN A 22 20.62 1.66 -13.74
C GLN A 22 21.34 2.87 -13.15
N SER A 23 20.73 4.06 -13.22
CA SER A 23 21.25 5.27 -12.56
C SER A 23 21.37 5.09 -11.03
N TRP A 24 20.64 4.17 -10.43
CA TRP A 24 20.65 3.93 -8.98
C TRP A 24 21.74 2.95 -8.53
N LYS A 25 22.20 2.04 -9.41
CA LYS A 25 23.30 1.11 -9.12
C LYS A 25 24.63 1.85 -8.88
N GLY A 26 24.94 2.85 -9.71
CA GLY A 26 26.25 3.53 -9.66
C GLY A 26 26.49 4.41 -8.43
N LYS A 27 25.44 4.98 -7.80
CA LYS A 27 25.61 5.95 -6.70
C LYS A 27 25.70 5.35 -5.30
N HIS A 28 25.26 4.10 -5.11
CA HIS A 28 25.14 3.48 -3.78
C HIS A 28 25.99 2.22 -3.57
N LEU A 29 26.61 1.68 -4.63
CA LEU A 29 27.54 0.56 -4.52
C LEU A 29 28.89 0.95 -3.89
N SER A 30 29.27 2.24 -3.92
CA SER A 30 30.57 2.72 -3.41
C SER A 30 30.70 2.73 -1.88
N LYS A 31 29.61 2.52 -1.11
CA LYS A 31 29.65 2.40 0.37
C LYS A 31 29.37 0.99 0.89
N ALA A 32 29.11 0.01 0.02
CA ALA A 32 28.75 -1.36 0.41
C ALA A 32 29.96 -2.24 0.78
N GLY A 33 31.19 -1.78 0.55
CA GLY A 33 32.40 -2.60 0.70
C GLY A 33 32.82 -2.96 2.14
N GLN A 34 32.32 -2.26 3.18
CA GLN A 34 32.76 -2.49 4.56
C GLN A 34 31.83 -3.39 5.41
N TYR A 35 30.61 -3.68 4.96
CA TYR A 35 29.64 -4.49 5.73
C TYR A 35 28.82 -5.40 4.80
N GLY A 36 29.49 -6.32 4.11
CA GLY A 36 28.98 -7.16 3.01
C GLY A 36 27.46 -7.39 2.98
N GLU A 37 26.89 -8.07 3.99
CA GLU A 37 25.44 -8.36 4.02
C GLU A 37 24.55 -7.17 4.39
N MET A 38 25.03 -6.28 5.26
CA MET A 38 24.29 -5.10 5.71
C MET A 38 24.13 -4.11 4.55
N GLY A 39 25.16 -3.97 3.71
CA GLY A 39 25.12 -3.17 2.49
C GLY A 39 24.04 -3.65 1.51
N PHE A 40 23.94 -4.96 1.25
CA PHE A 40 22.93 -5.52 0.36
C PHE A 40 21.50 -5.39 0.93
N ARG A 41 21.31 -5.60 2.24
CA ARG A 41 19.99 -5.41 2.90
C ARG A 41 19.52 -3.96 2.80
N HIS A 42 20.42 -3.00 2.96
CA HIS A 42 20.12 -1.58 2.77
C HIS A 42 19.75 -1.25 1.33
N ILE A 43 20.50 -1.75 0.35
CA ILE A 43 20.21 -1.55 -1.09
C ILE A 43 18.86 -2.18 -1.46
N TYR A 44 18.61 -3.41 -1.01
CA TYR A 44 17.34 -4.09 -1.25
C TYR A 44 16.16 -3.30 -0.67
N GLY A 45 16.25 -2.90 0.61
CA GLY A 45 15.19 -2.13 1.25
C GLY A 45 14.95 -0.77 0.59
N PHE A 46 16.03 -0.10 0.16
CA PHE A 46 15.94 1.16 -0.56
C PHE A 46 15.29 1.00 -1.93
N ASN A 47 15.69 -0.02 -2.71
CA ASN A 47 15.08 -0.35 -3.99
C ASN A 47 13.60 -0.69 -3.84
N LEU A 48 13.24 -1.45 -2.80
CA LEU A 48 11.86 -1.79 -2.49
C LEU A 48 11.03 -0.54 -2.16
N ALA A 49 11.58 0.40 -1.39
CA ALA A 49 10.94 1.69 -1.11
C ALA A 49 10.79 2.57 -2.37
N MET A 50 11.73 2.53 -3.30
CA MET A 50 11.60 3.22 -4.59
C MET A 50 10.54 2.60 -5.50
N LEU A 51 10.49 1.28 -5.57
CA LEU A 51 9.45 0.54 -6.30
C LEU A 51 8.08 0.78 -5.68
N GLY A 52 8.01 0.86 -4.34
CA GLY A 52 6.80 1.21 -3.61
C GLY A 52 6.26 2.58 -3.98
N LYS A 53 7.13 3.54 -4.35
CA LYS A 53 6.69 4.83 -4.90
C LYS A 53 5.98 4.68 -6.26
N GLN A 54 6.41 3.72 -7.08
CA GLN A 54 5.71 3.43 -8.33
C GLN A 54 4.39 2.71 -8.05
N GLY A 55 4.37 1.74 -7.13
CA GLY A 55 3.13 1.10 -6.65
C GLY A 55 2.13 2.11 -6.08
N TRP A 56 2.60 3.07 -5.28
CA TRP A 56 1.80 4.18 -4.75
C TRP A 56 1.15 4.99 -5.86
N ARG A 57 1.90 5.32 -6.93
CA ARG A 57 1.36 6.06 -8.09
C ARG A 57 0.30 5.28 -8.86
N LEU A 58 0.40 3.95 -8.91
CA LEU A 58 -0.65 3.11 -9.52
C LEU A 58 -1.97 3.21 -8.74
N LEU A 59 -1.90 3.49 -7.43
CA LEU A 59 -3.05 3.68 -6.57
C LEU A 59 -3.56 5.13 -6.58
N SER A 60 -2.68 6.11 -6.36
CA SER A 60 -3.05 7.52 -6.19
C SER A 60 -3.39 8.23 -7.50
N ASN A 61 -2.88 7.75 -8.64
CA ASN A 61 -3.03 8.42 -9.93
C ASN A 61 -3.55 7.40 -10.98
N PRO A 62 -4.81 6.94 -10.87
CA PRO A 62 -5.36 5.89 -11.73
C PRO A 62 -5.43 6.29 -13.21
N ASP A 63 -5.57 7.58 -13.52
CA ASP A 63 -5.71 8.09 -14.90
C ASP A 63 -4.40 8.26 -15.66
N ALA A 64 -3.26 8.18 -14.95
CA ALA A 64 -1.95 8.22 -15.60
C ALA A 64 -1.84 7.07 -16.62
N ILE A 65 -1.22 7.34 -17.78
CA ILE A 65 -1.05 6.33 -18.85
C ILE A 65 -0.41 5.05 -18.31
N LEU A 66 0.61 5.20 -17.45
CA LEU A 66 1.27 4.06 -16.81
C LEU A 66 0.27 3.24 -15.98
N SER A 67 -0.52 3.89 -15.13
CA SER A 67 -1.52 3.25 -14.28
C SER A 67 -2.58 2.53 -15.11
N ARG A 68 -3.10 3.15 -16.17
CA ARG A 68 -4.07 2.55 -17.10
C ARG A 68 -3.50 1.32 -17.82
N VAL A 69 -2.26 1.39 -18.30
CA VAL A 69 -1.58 0.26 -18.97
C VAL A 69 -1.35 -0.89 -18.00
N PHE A 70 -0.88 -0.61 -16.78
CA PHE A 70 -0.65 -1.64 -15.77
C PHE A 70 -1.96 -2.27 -15.29
N LYS A 71 -3.00 -1.46 -15.06
CA LYS A 71 -4.34 -1.94 -14.71
C LYS A 71 -4.88 -2.88 -15.77
N ALA A 72 -4.91 -2.44 -17.03
CA ALA A 72 -5.42 -3.25 -18.13
C ALA A 72 -4.67 -4.59 -18.29
N LYS A 73 -3.37 -4.62 -18.00
CA LYS A 73 -2.55 -5.82 -18.19
C LYS A 73 -2.50 -6.75 -16.98
N TYR A 74 -2.43 -6.22 -15.76
CA TYR A 74 -2.05 -6.99 -14.57
C TYR A 74 -3.15 -7.07 -13.52
N PHE A 75 -4.07 -6.11 -13.46
CA PHE A 75 -5.16 -6.10 -12.48
C PHE A 75 -6.44 -5.48 -13.09
N PRO A 76 -6.99 -6.05 -14.17
CA PRO A 76 -8.06 -5.43 -14.95
C PRO A 76 -9.37 -5.28 -14.17
N ARG A 77 -9.64 -6.21 -13.23
CA ARG A 77 -10.87 -6.28 -12.45
C ARG A 77 -10.72 -5.82 -10.99
N GLY A 78 -9.56 -5.28 -10.63
CA GLY A 78 -9.26 -4.93 -9.24
C GLY A 78 -8.36 -3.70 -9.13
N ASN A 79 -7.70 -3.60 -7.99
CA ASN A 79 -6.75 -2.54 -7.69
C ASN A 79 -5.33 -3.08 -7.53
N PHE A 80 -4.35 -2.19 -7.43
CA PHE A 80 -2.95 -2.56 -7.26
C PHE A 80 -2.68 -3.38 -5.99
N LEU A 81 -3.43 -3.17 -4.90
CA LEU A 81 -3.21 -3.84 -3.62
C LEU A 81 -3.67 -5.30 -3.64
N GLU A 82 -4.68 -5.64 -4.44
CA GLU A 82 -5.19 -7.01 -4.59
C GLU A 82 -4.55 -7.76 -5.76
N ALA A 83 -3.77 -7.05 -6.58
CA ALA A 83 -3.16 -7.61 -7.77
C ALA A 83 -2.28 -8.84 -7.44
N GLN A 84 -2.51 -9.92 -8.17
CA GLN A 84 -1.72 -11.14 -8.10
C GLN A 84 -0.57 -11.11 -9.10
N LEU A 85 0.49 -11.88 -8.83
CA LEU A 85 1.67 -11.88 -9.70
C LEU A 85 1.37 -12.49 -11.10
N GLY A 86 0.55 -13.54 -11.15
CA GLY A 86 0.19 -14.26 -12.38
C GLY A 86 1.28 -15.20 -12.91
N HIS A 87 0.97 -15.90 -14.01
CA HIS A 87 1.79 -17.01 -14.52
C HIS A 87 3.01 -16.60 -15.38
N ASN A 88 3.01 -15.39 -15.97
CA ASN A 88 4.14 -14.87 -16.74
C ASN A 88 4.32 -13.35 -16.57
N PRO A 89 4.69 -12.88 -15.38
CA PRO A 89 4.86 -11.47 -15.10
C PRO A 89 6.05 -10.91 -15.87
N SER A 90 5.95 -9.66 -16.35
CA SER A 90 7.14 -8.96 -16.82
C SER A 90 8.08 -8.70 -15.64
N TYR A 91 9.37 -8.56 -15.90
CA TYR A 91 10.34 -8.22 -14.86
C TYR A 91 9.93 -6.95 -14.09
N VAL A 92 9.50 -5.92 -14.82
CA VAL A 92 9.03 -4.66 -14.22
C VAL A 92 7.81 -4.89 -13.32
N TRP A 93 6.84 -5.68 -13.77
CA TRP A 93 5.67 -6.01 -12.94
C TRP A 93 6.05 -6.78 -11.69
N ARG A 94 6.93 -7.79 -11.81
CA ARG A 94 7.42 -8.56 -10.65
C ARG A 94 8.08 -7.65 -9.62
N SER A 95 8.89 -6.69 -10.04
CA SER A 95 9.53 -5.73 -9.13
C SER A 95 8.53 -4.78 -8.47
N ILE A 96 7.56 -4.24 -9.21
CA ILE A 96 6.53 -3.35 -8.65
C ILE A 96 5.60 -4.13 -7.72
N HIS A 97 5.18 -5.33 -8.12
CA HIS A 97 4.35 -6.24 -7.31
C HIS A 97 5.04 -6.61 -6.00
N ALA A 98 6.34 -6.89 -6.00
CA ALA A 98 7.10 -7.15 -4.77
C ALA A 98 7.02 -5.98 -3.77
N SER A 99 6.89 -4.73 -4.25
CA SER A 99 6.73 -3.55 -3.39
C SER A 99 5.32 -3.34 -2.83
N GLN A 100 4.34 -4.14 -3.24
CA GLN A 100 2.95 -4.08 -2.78
C GLN A 100 2.87 -4.18 -1.25
N VAL A 101 3.73 -4.98 -0.61
CA VAL A 101 3.81 -5.11 0.85
C VAL A 101 4.13 -3.78 1.54
N VAL A 102 5.02 -2.97 0.94
CA VAL A 102 5.40 -1.65 1.48
C VAL A 102 4.24 -0.69 1.37
N VAL A 103 3.57 -0.69 0.21
CA VAL A 103 2.42 0.17 -0.05
C VAL A 103 1.28 -0.17 0.91
N LYS A 104 0.90 -1.46 1.05
CA LYS A 104 -0.10 -1.92 2.02
C LYS A 104 0.25 -1.52 3.45
N GLY A 105 1.51 -1.71 3.84
CA GLY A 105 1.99 -1.44 5.19
C GLY A 105 1.90 0.02 5.62
N GLY A 106 2.09 0.96 4.69
CA GLY A 106 2.02 2.40 4.96
C GLY A 106 0.75 3.09 4.46
N LEU A 107 -0.20 2.36 3.88
CA LEU A 107 -1.48 2.89 3.43
C LEU A 107 -2.41 3.16 4.62
N ARG A 108 -3.10 4.30 4.55
CA ARG A 108 -4.34 4.60 5.24
C ARG A 108 -5.24 5.36 4.27
N TRP A 109 -6.53 5.08 4.23
CA TRP A 109 -7.48 5.82 3.43
C TRP A 109 -7.98 7.07 4.17
N CYS A 110 -8.03 8.18 3.46
CA CYS A 110 -8.77 9.37 3.87
C CYS A 110 -10.19 9.26 3.30
N ILE A 111 -11.18 9.37 4.17
CA ILE A 111 -12.60 9.30 3.81
C ILE A 111 -12.97 10.54 3.01
N GLY A 112 -13.45 10.32 1.78
CA GLY A 112 -14.18 11.30 0.98
C GLY A 112 -15.67 10.98 1.12
N ASN A 113 -16.28 10.47 0.05
CA ASN A 113 -17.66 10.01 0.05
C ASN A 113 -17.90 8.61 0.68
N GLY A 114 -16.84 7.88 1.04
CA GLY A 114 -16.90 6.59 1.72
C GLY A 114 -17.39 5.41 0.88
N ARG A 115 -17.74 5.61 -0.40
CA ARG A 115 -18.39 4.58 -1.24
C ARG A 115 -17.42 3.50 -1.71
N SER A 116 -16.12 3.79 -1.73
CA SER A 116 -15.11 2.85 -2.20
C SER A 116 -14.40 2.10 -1.08
N LEU A 117 -14.61 2.50 0.17
CA LEU A 117 -13.96 1.93 1.34
C LEU A 117 -14.83 0.86 1.98
N LYS A 118 -14.30 -0.34 2.10
CA LYS A 118 -14.91 -1.43 2.86
C LYS A 118 -14.55 -1.30 4.33
N VAL A 119 -15.56 -1.27 5.19
CA VAL A 119 -15.43 -0.98 6.62
C VAL A 119 -14.35 -1.82 7.30
N TRP A 120 -14.34 -3.13 7.06
CA TRP A 120 -13.41 -4.06 7.73
C TRP A 120 -12.15 -4.42 6.93
N HIS A 121 -12.15 -4.16 5.62
CA HIS A 121 -11.08 -4.62 4.73
C HIS A 121 -10.09 -3.50 4.35
N ASP A 122 -10.46 -2.24 4.54
CA ASP A 122 -9.62 -1.09 4.23
C ASP A 122 -9.10 -0.40 5.51
N PRO A 123 -7.85 0.10 5.52
CA PRO A 123 -7.30 0.80 6.68
C PRO A 123 -7.72 2.27 6.66
N TRP A 124 -8.85 2.66 7.25
CA TRP A 124 -9.35 4.05 7.21
C TRP A 124 -9.41 4.75 8.57
N LEU A 125 -9.20 4.02 9.69
CA LEU A 125 -9.16 4.62 11.02
C LEU A 125 -7.88 5.44 11.24
N ARG A 126 -7.99 6.53 12.01
CA ARG A 126 -6.87 7.44 12.32
C ARG A 126 -5.98 6.94 13.46
N ASN A 127 -6.28 5.78 14.01
CA ASN A 127 -5.53 5.19 15.11
C ASN A 127 -4.09 4.83 14.66
N PRO A 128 -3.07 5.25 15.43
CA PRO A 128 -1.66 5.09 15.06
C PRO A 128 -1.17 3.64 15.15
N THR A 129 -1.78 2.79 15.98
CA THR A 129 -1.37 1.39 16.16
C THR A 129 -2.08 0.49 15.15
N ASN A 130 -3.39 0.66 14.99
CA ASN A 130 -4.20 -0.11 14.04
C ASN A 130 -5.15 0.80 13.28
N SER A 131 -5.10 0.76 11.95
CA SER A 131 -5.99 1.56 11.09
C SER A 131 -7.21 0.79 10.61
N TYR A 132 -7.37 -0.47 11.02
CA TYR A 132 -8.51 -1.33 10.71
C TYR A 132 -9.49 -1.39 11.88
N VAL A 133 -10.77 -1.53 11.56
CA VAL A 133 -11.80 -1.89 12.53
C VAL A 133 -11.46 -3.23 13.17
N THR A 134 -11.55 -3.31 14.50
CA THR A 134 -11.20 -4.51 15.27
C THR A 134 -12.42 -5.36 15.64
N THR A 135 -13.60 -4.77 15.65
CA THR A 135 -14.87 -5.45 15.91
C THR A 135 -15.09 -6.55 14.87
N PRO A 136 -15.49 -7.77 15.28
CA PRO A 136 -15.74 -8.88 14.36
C PRO A 136 -16.76 -8.53 13.28
N ILE A 137 -16.53 -9.03 12.07
CA ILE A 137 -17.43 -8.81 10.93
C ILE A 137 -18.77 -9.50 11.20
N PRO A 138 -19.90 -8.76 11.21
CA PRO A 138 -21.22 -9.35 11.30
C PRO A 138 -21.53 -10.21 10.07
N LYS A 139 -22.20 -11.36 10.26
CA LYS A 139 -22.61 -12.23 9.14
C LYS A 139 -23.42 -11.43 8.12
N GLY A 140 -23.11 -11.58 6.84
CA GLY A 140 -23.78 -10.89 5.73
C GLY A 140 -23.31 -9.46 5.47
N HIS A 141 -22.41 -8.89 6.28
CA HIS A 141 -21.98 -7.49 6.18
C HIS A 141 -20.52 -7.33 5.72
N GLU A 142 -19.94 -8.34 5.09
CA GLU A 142 -18.53 -8.36 4.64
C GLU A 142 -18.18 -7.23 3.65
N ASN A 143 -19.17 -6.76 2.89
CA ASN A 143 -19.01 -5.72 1.88
C ASN A 143 -19.60 -4.38 2.29
N LEU A 144 -19.96 -4.20 3.56
CA LEU A 144 -20.43 -2.91 4.08
C LEU A 144 -19.39 -1.82 3.80
N THR A 145 -19.86 -0.71 3.28
CA THR A 145 -19.06 0.45 2.92
C THR A 145 -19.12 1.52 3.98
N VAL A 146 -18.09 2.37 4.06
CA VAL A 146 -18.07 3.49 5.01
C VAL A 146 -19.19 4.48 4.74
N ALA A 147 -19.61 4.64 3.47
CA ALA A 147 -20.75 5.48 3.09
C ALA A 147 -22.06 5.08 3.79
N GLU A 148 -22.28 3.78 4.04
CA GLU A 148 -23.50 3.26 4.70
C GLU A 148 -23.52 3.55 6.21
N LEU A 149 -22.38 3.93 6.79
CA LEU A 149 -22.28 4.36 8.19
C LEU A 149 -22.56 5.87 8.36
N ILE A 150 -22.71 6.60 7.26
CA ILE A 150 -22.82 8.07 7.24
C ILE A 150 -24.25 8.45 6.88
N ASP A 151 -24.88 9.28 7.71
CA ASP A 151 -26.08 10.01 7.32
C ASP A 151 -25.70 11.14 6.36
N MET A 152 -26.06 10.96 5.08
CA MET A 152 -25.71 11.93 4.03
C MET A 152 -26.56 13.21 4.09
N ASN A 153 -27.72 13.19 4.74
CA ASN A 153 -28.56 14.37 4.91
C ASN A 153 -27.99 15.26 6.02
N GLU A 154 -27.63 14.66 7.15
CA GLU A 154 -27.08 15.38 8.29
C GLU A 154 -25.56 15.59 8.24
N ARG A 155 -24.87 14.87 7.34
CA ARG A 155 -23.40 14.81 7.22
C ARG A 155 -22.73 14.40 8.54
N LYS A 156 -23.29 13.39 9.20
CA LYS A 156 -22.82 12.86 10.48
C LYS A 156 -22.74 11.35 10.42
N TRP A 157 -21.96 10.78 11.32
CA TRP A 157 -21.97 9.35 11.55
C TRP A 157 -23.32 8.92 12.12
N ASN A 158 -23.89 7.83 11.59
CA ASN A 158 -25.13 7.26 12.11
C ASN A 158 -24.84 6.54 13.43
N GLN A 159 -25.10 7.23 14.54
CA GLN A 159 -24.77 6.74 15.88
C GLN A 159 -25.50 5.44 16.23
N ASP A 160 -26.78 5.32 15.86
CA ASP A 160 -27.59 4.15 16.17
C ASP A 160 -27.04 2.92 15.46
N LEU A 161 -26.72 3.06 14.17
CA LEU A 161 -26.11 2.01 13.38
C LEU A 161 -24.72 1.62 13.92
N LEU A 162 -23.91 2.61 14.28
CA LEU A 162 -22.59 2.35 14.86
C LEU A 162 -22.69 1.58 16.18
N SER A 163 -23.68 1.89 17.02
CA SER A 163 -23.90 1.20 18.30
C SER A 163 -24.28 -0.28 18.14
N ILE A 164 -24.89 -0.64 17.01
CA ILE A 164 -25.32 -2.01 16.70
C ILE A 164 -24.13 -2.87 16.22
N PHE A 165 -23.25 -2.28 15.39
CA PHE A 165 -22.24 -3.05 14.65
C PHE A 165 -20.84 -3.00 15.25
N PHE A 166 -20.52 -2.01 16.09
CA PHE A 166 -19.15 -1.74 16.52
C PHE A 166 -18.99 -1.76 18.04
N GLY A 167 -17.82 -2.19 18.50
CA GLY A 167 -17.40 -2.04 19.89
C GLY A 167 -17.07 -0.58 20.23
N THR A 168 -17.07 -0.26 21.53
CA THR A 168 -16.88 1.10 22.03
C THR A 168 -15.55 1.75 21.60
N GLU A 169 -14.49 0.97 21.45
CA GLU A 169 -13.18 1.47 20.98
C GLU A 169 -13.22 1.91 19.52
N ASP A 170 -13.73 1.05 18.62
CA ASP A 170 -13.88 1.40 17.21
C ASP A 170 -14.85 2.57 17.02
N ILE A 171 -15.96 2.61 17.77
CA ILE A 171 -16.90 3.74 17.74
C ILE A 171 -16.19 5.06 18.05
N ARG A 172 -15.34 5.08 19.10
CA ARG A 172 -14.56 6.27 19.46
C ARG A 172 -13.62 6.69 18.33
N ASP A 173 -12.93 5.73 17.73
CA ASP A 173 -12.01 5.98 16.62
C ASP A 173 -12.76 6.51 15.39
N ILE A 174 -13.94 5.98 15.07
CA ILE A 174 -14.81 6.42 13.97
C ILE A 174 -15.27 7.86 14.20
N PHE A 175 -15.82 8.17 15.38
CA PHE A 175 -16.30 9.52 15.71
C PHE A 175 -15.18 10.57 15.73
N SER A 176 -13.92 10.16 15.95
CA SER A 176 -12.77 11.08 15.86
C SER A 176 -12.49 11.60 14.45
N ILE A 177 -13.11 11.00 13.42
CA ILE A 177 -12.87 11.33 12.02
C ILE A 177 -13.89 12.39 11.55
N PRO A 178 -13.42 13.60 11.19
CA PRO A 178 -14.31 14.63 10.66
C PRO A 178 -14.71 14.35 9.21
N LEU A 179 -16.00 14.50 8.90
CA LEU A 179 -16.60 14.27 7.59
C LEU A 179 -16.59 15.53 6.70
N LEU A 180 -15.39 16.05 6.39
CA LEU A 180 -15.25 17.35 5.71
C LEU A 180 -15.48 17.30 4.19
N ASN A 181 -15.13 16.19 3.54
CA ASN A 181 -15.01 16.10 2.08
C ASN A 181 -15.95 15.04 1.46
N LEU A 182 -17.20 14.96 1.94
CA LEU A 182 -18.17 13.95 1.49
C LEU A 182 -18.53 14.00 -0.01
N HIS A 183 -18.17 15.10 -0.70
CA HIS A 183 -18.37 15.25 -2.15
C HIS A 183 -17.19 14.72 -2.97
N GLU A 184 -16.03 14.50 -2.35
CA GLU A 184 -14.82 14.02 -3.02
C GLU A 184 -14.74 12.49 -3.00
N HIS A 185 -13.87 11.93 -3.82
CA HIS A 185 -13.55 10.50 -3.75
C HIS A 185 -12.63 10.19 -2.57
N ASP A 186 -12.71 8.94 -2.07
CA ASP A 186 -11.77 8.46 -1.07
C ASP A 186 -10.34 8.48 -1.63
N THR A 187 -9.38 8.94 -0.81
CA THR A 187 -8.00 9.14 -1.27
C THR A 187 -7.00 8.36 -0.42
N PRO A 188 -5.96 7.77 -1.05
CA PRO A 188 -4.92 7.08 -0.29
C PRO A 188 -4.02 8.11 0.39
N SER A 189 -3.70 7.86 1.66
CA SER A 189 -2.81 8.66 2.50
C SER A 189 -1.69 7.79 3.08
N TRP A 190 -0.48 8.32 3.02
CA TRP A 190 0.71 7.65 3.51
C TRP A 190 0.88 7.91 5.01
N LYS A 191 0.49 6.95 5.86
CA LYS A 191 0.43 7.14 7.32
C LYS A 191 1.80 7.39 7.98
N LEU A 192 2.88 7.00 7.30
CA LEU A 192 4.26 7.18 7.76
C LEU A 192 4.83 8.57 7.40
N SER A 193 3.97 9.51 6.99
CA SER A 193 4.31 10.91 6.71
C SER A 193 3.26 11.84 7.28
N ARG A 194 3.69 12.91 7.96
CA ARG A 194 2.78 13.96 8.47
C ARG A 194 1.96 14.62 7.37
N LYS A 195 2.47 14.67 6.14
CA LYS A 195 1.78 15.27 4.99
C LYS A 195 0.85 14.29 4.26
N GLY A 196 0.78 13.02 4.69
CA GLY A 196 0.03 11.98 3.97
C GLY A 196 0.61 11.60 2.60
N SER A 197 1.76 12.17 2.22
CA SER A 197 2.40 11.90 0.93
C SER A 197 3.48 10.83 1.04
N TYR A 198 3.51 9.88 0.09
CA TYR A 198 4.55 8.86 0.01
C TYR A 198 5.94 9.48 -0.21
N SER A 199 6.88 9.15 0.67
CA SER A 199 8.30 9.46 0.47
C SER A 199 9.14 8.19 0.53
N VAL A 200 10.16 8.11 -0.35
CA VAL A 200 11.10 6.97 -0.36
C VAL A 200 11.81 6.85 0.99
N LYS A 201 12.14 7.99 1.63
CA LYS A 201 12.77 8.02 2.95
C LYS A 201 11.90 7.33 4.01
N SER A 202 10.65 7.75 4.19
CA SER A 202 9.74 7.14 5.17
C SER A 202 9.45 5.66 4.88
N ALA A 203 9.29 5.30 3.59
CA ALA A 203 9.06 3.92 3.20
C ALA A 203 10.27 3.03 3.46
N TYR A 204 11.47 3.56 3.24
CA TYR A 204 12.71 2.85 3.53
C TYR A 204 12.89 2.58 5.03
N TYR A 205 12.61 3.56 5.90
CA TYR A 205 12.63 3.33 7.35
C TYR A 205 11.62 2.27 7.77
N TYR A 206 10.40 2.33 7.23
CA TYR A 206 9.40 1.29 7.46
C TYR A 206 9.86 -0.10 7.02
N VAL A 207 10.48 -0.22 5.83
CA VAL A 207 11.06 -1.50 5.37
C VAL A 207 12.16 -1.98 6.31
N LYS A 208 13.03 -1.07 6.76
CA LYS A 208 14.11 -1.40 7.71
C LYS A 208 13.55 -1.91 9.04
N GLU A 209 12.56 -1.23 9.59
CA GLU A 209 11.97 -1.56 10.90
C GLU A 209 11.05 -2.77 10.84
N SER A 210 10.24 -2.92 9.79
CA SER A 210 9.16 -3.90 9.71
C SER A 210 9.52 -5.19 8.96
N LEU A 211 10.47 -5.16 8.01
CA LEU A 211 10.82 -6.31 7.17
C LEU A 211 12.21 -6.86 7.45
N ILE A 212 13.16 -6.02 7.89
CA ILE A 212 14.51 -6.47 8.22
C ILE A 212 14.59 -6.95 9.68
N SER A 213 13.89 -6.30 10.63
CA SER A 213 13.88 -6.75 12.03
C SER A 213 13.10 -8.06 12.24
N LYS A 214 11.97 -8.26 11.55
CA LYS A 214 11.17 -9.50 11.65
C LYS A 214 11.92 -10.73 11.13
N ARG A 215 12.87 -10.57 10.20
CA ARG A 215 13.75 -11.66 9.77
C ARG A 215 14.86 -11.99 10.78
N ILE A 216 15.18 -11.09 11.71
CA ILE A 216 16.20 -11.34 12.76
C ILE A 216 15.60 -12.17 13.90
N PHE A 217 14.34 -11.93 14.28
CA PHE A 217 13.67 -12.72 15.32
C PHE A 217 13.43 -14.18 14.93
N VAL A 218 13.10 -14.46 13.66
CA VAL A 218 12.90 -15.86 13.19
C VAL A 218 14.20 -16.68 13.23
N CYS A 219 15.37 -16.05 13.16
CA CYS A 219 16.65 -16.77 13.24
C CYS A 219 17.17 -16.93 14.69
N GLN A 220 16.55 -16.30 15.69
CA GLN A 220 16.94 -16.47 17.10
C GLN A 220 16.13 -17.56 17.81
N GLU A 221 14.93 -17.90 17.33
CA GLU A 221 14.11 -18.96 17.94
C GLU A 221 14.45 -20.38 17.45
N THR A 222 15.14 -20.54 16.32
CA THR A 222 15.58 -21.84 15.81
C THR A 222 16.96 -22.28 16.32
N GLY A 223 17.56 -21.53 17.24
CA GLY A 223 18.95 -21.72 17.70
C GLY A 223 19.14 -22.44 19.04
N ASN A 224 18.07 -22.82 19.74
CA ASN A 224 18.17 -23.54 21.03
C ASN A 224 17.25 -24.76 21.01
N ASN A 225 17.71 -25.84 20.38
CA ASN A 225 17.27 -27.21 20.66
C ASN A 225 18.17 -28.21 19.92
N PHE A 226 19.44 -28.30 20.33
CA PHE A 226 20.24 -29.52 20.23
C PHE A 226 21.27 -29.49 21.37
N GLY A 227 20.91 -30.16 22.47
CA GLY A 227 21.79 -30.49 23.57
C GLY A 227 21.43 -31.89 24.04
N ALA A 228 22.08 -32.87 23.42
CA ALA A 228 22.37 -34.18 23.98
C ALA A 228 23.90 -34.34 23.88
#